data_AF-A0A2G9XJM8-F1
#
_entry.id   AF-A0A2G9XJM8-F1
#
_cell.length_a   1.000
_cell.length_b   1.000
_cell.length_c   1.000
_cell.angle_alpha   90.00
_cell.angle_beta   90.00
_cell.angle_gamma   90.00
#
_symmetry.space_group_name_H-M   'P 1'
#
loop_
_entity.id
_entity.type
_entity.pdbx_description
1 polymer ?
#
loop_
_entity_poly.entity_id
_entity_poly.type
_entity_poly.pdbx_seq_one_letter_code
_entity_poly.pdbx_strand_id
1 'polypeptide(L)'
;MICTKNLLCPAFIYGGGWKTGGLFPLRAWWKVSCLMEIWTTLRRCLISSDVTGRGRYSSGRYRGGAVIIGLRLSISLERFLPAMFENVLTSEQMELAERLLPHCQQFYMVGGTALALHIGHRRSLDFDLASCEPLKPFDIERNLMANGLAIERVTTASADEFSVFINGIRVTFLSFPFEVRHDLMWQRGKISLPDLPSLAAMKAYALGRRSKWKDYVDLYFVLKHHLDMETLIEKAEDIFTSHFNARLFREQLCYFEDIDYSEDVEYLASAPLKDEISQFLEKVATAI
;
A
#
# COMPACT_ATOMS: atom_id res chain seq x y z
N MET A 1 23.05 -18.81 -34.09
CA MET A 1 22.32 -18.57 -35.36
C MET A 1 21.01 -17.88 -34.99
N ILE A 2 20.82 -16.67 -35.50
CA ILE A 2 19.69 -15.78 -35.22
C ILE A 2 18.41 -16.40 -35.77
N CYS A 3 17.33 -16.44 -34.98
CA CYS A 3 15.99 -16.65 -35.50
C CYS A 3 15.01 -15.70 -34.81
N THR A 4 14.86 -14.54 -35.42
CA THR A 4 13.75 -13.60 -35.25
C THR A 4 12.46 -14.28 -35.69
N LYS A 5 11.45 -14.34 -34.83
CA LYS A 5 10.05 -14.53 -35.24
C LYS A 5 9.15 -13.49 -34.60
N ASN A 6 8.67 -12.62 -35.48
CA ASN A 6 7.59 -11.66 -35.30
C ASN A 6 6.33 -12.35 -34.78
N LEU A 7 5.72 -11.80 -33.74
CA LEU A 7 4.32 -12.03 -33.41
C LEU A 7 3.51 -10.85 -33.95
N LEU A 8 2.80 -11.13 -35.04
CA LEU A 8 1.79 -10.27 -35.65
C LEU A 8 0.53 -10.27 -34.75
N CYS A 9 0.03 -9.07 -34.46
CA CYS A 9 -1.25 -8.84 -33.78
C CYS A 9 -2.37 -8.77 -34.85
N PRO A 10 -3.53 -9.44 -34.68
CA PRO A 10 -4.64 -9.31 -35.62
C PRO A 10 -5.39 -7.99 -35.39
N ALA A 11 -5.47 -7.18 -36.45
CA ALA A 11 -6.27 -5.98 -36.52
C ALA A 11 -7.75 -6.33 -36.73
N PHE A 12 -8.63 -5.83 -35.87
CA PHE A 12 -10.07 -5.74 -36.14
C PHE A 12 -10.43 -4.31 -36.54
N ILE A 13 -11.15 -4.23 -37.65
CA ILE A 13 -11.59 -3.03 -38.36
C ILE A 13 -12.85 -2.50 -37.68
N TYR A 14 -12.83 -1.23 -37.24
CA TYR A 14 -14.05 -0.42 -37.19
C TYR A 14 -13.77 0.93 -37.86
N GLY A 15 -14.50 1.19 -38.93
CA GLY A 15 -14.45 2.44 -39.67
C GLY A 15 -15.34 3.51 -39.05
N GLY A 16 -14.92 4.76 -39.28
CA GLY A 16 -15.83 5.89 -39.46
C GLY A 16 -15.97 6.84 -38.28
N GLY A 17 -15.44 8.07 -38.44
CA GLY A 17 -15.97 9.26 -37.76
C GLY A 17 -14.96 10.08 -36.96
N TRP A 18 -14.10 10.82 -37.65
CA TRP A 18 -13.25 11.86 -37.06
C TRP A 18 -14.08 13.06 -36.59
N LYS A 19 -13.76 13.62 -35.41
CA LYS A 19 -13.60 15.08 -35.17
C LYS A 19 -12.87 15.34 -33.83
N THR A 20 -11.63 15.83 -33.95
CA THR A 20 -10.90 16.85 -33.13
C THR A 20 -11.39 17.11 -31.69
N GLY A 21 -10.61 17.14 -30.61
CA GLY A 21 -9.17 17.11 -30.36
C GLY A 21 -8.96 17.52 -28.88
N GLY A 22 -8.04 16.88 -28.16
CA GLY A 22 -7.71 17.17 -26.76
C GLY A 22 -6.96 15.99 -26.12
N LEU A 23 -5.65 16.14 -25.97
CA LEU A 23 -4.64 15.09 -25.84
C LEU A 23 -4.28 14.83 -24.36
N PHE A 24 -4.42 13.60 -23.84
CA PHE A 24 -3.70 13.13 -22.63
C PHE A 24 -3.37 11.61 -22.72
N PRO A 25 -2.21 11.15 -22.22
CA PRO A 25 -1.58 9.92 -22.71
C PRO A 25 -1.96 8.65 -21.93
N LEU A 26 -2.70 7.75 -22.57
CA LEU A 26 -3.06 6.39 -22.15
C LEU A 26 -1.87 5.37 -22.12
N ARG A 27 -0.62 5.82 -22.00
CA ARG A 27 0.56 4.95 -22.18
C ARG A 27 1.13 4.28 -20.93
N ALA A 28 0.66 4.59 -19.73
CA ALA A 28 1.20 4.02 -18.49
C ALA A 28 0.60 2.65 -18.12
N TRP A 29 -0.66 2.38 -18.51
CA TRP A 29 -1.39 1.19 -18.04
C TRP A 29 -1.06 -0.10 -18.79
N TRP A 30 -0.60 -0.02 -20.04
CA TRP A 30 -0.31 -1.20 -20.85
C TRP A 30 1.01 -1.90 -20.49
N LYS A 31 1.96 -1.20 -19.85
CA LYS A 31 3.25 -1.80 -19.48
C LYS A 31 3.17 -2.71 -18.24
N VAL A 32 2.19 -2.49 -17.36
CA VAL A 32 2.08 -3.25 -16.10
C VAL A 32 1.42 -4.61 -16.31
N SER A 33 0.36 -4.70 -17.14
CA SER A 33 -0.26 -6.00 -17.45
C SER A 33 0.67 -6.95 -18.19
N CYS A 34 1.52 -6.44 -19.09
CA CYS A 34 2.44 -7.27 -19.85
C CYS A 34 3.56 -7.88 -18.97
N LEU A 35 3.96 -7.18 -17.90
CA LEU A 35 4.95 -7.67 -16.94
C LEU A 35 4.39 -8.76 -16.02
N MET A 36 3.10 -8.72 -15.67
CA MET A 36 2.45 -9.75 -14.85
C MET A 36 2.28 -11.09 -15.58
N GLU A 37 1.98 -11.08 -16.89
CA GLU A 37 1.87 -12.30 -17.70
C GLU A 37 3.22 -12.99 -17.94
N ILE A 38 4.29 -12.21 -18.13
CA ILE A 38 5.65 -12.74 -18.24
C ILE A 38 6.09 -13.40 -16.92
N TRP A 39 5.70 -12.82 -15.78
CA TRP A 39 6.07 -13.32 -14.45
C TRP A 39 5.36 -14.64 -14.09
N THR A 40 4.08 -14.77 -14.41
CA THR A 40 3.33 -16.04 -14.22
C THR A 40 3.84 -17.16 -15.12
N THR A 41 4.28 -16.83 -16.34
CA THR A 41 4.85 -17.80 -17.28
C THR A 41 6.24 -18.30 -16.84
N LEU A 42 7.09 -17.42 -16.33
CA LEU A 42 8.41 -17.78 -15.77
C LEU A 42 8.31 -18.63 -14.50
N ARG A 43 7.30 -18.37 -13.64
CA ARG A 43 7.04 -19.16 -12.43
C ARG A 43 6.66 -20.62 -12.74
N ARG A 44 5.96 -20.87 -13.85
CA ARG A 44 5.61 -22.24 -14.28
C ARG A 44 6.82 -23.02 -14.83
N CYS A 45 7.77 -22.36 -15.50
CA CYS A 45 8.96 -23.04 -16.03
C CYS A 45 9.96 -23.48 -14.95
N LEU A 46 10.07 -22.73 -13.84
CA LEU A 46 11.02 -23.04 -12.76
C LEU A 46 10.55 -24.16 -11.81
N ILE A 47 9.25 -24.51 -11.81
CA ILE A 47 8.70 -25.54 -10.92
C ILE A 47 8.69 -26.94 -11.59
N SER A 48 8.91 -27.05 -12.90
CA SER A 48 8.80 -28.33 -13.62
C SER A 48 10.12 -29.13 -13.76
N SER A 49 11.22 -28.74 -13.11
CA SER A 49 12.52 -29.40 -13.29
C SER A 49 12.90 -30.40 -12.18
N ASP A 50 12.06 -30.58 -11.16
CA ASP A 50 12.25 -31.61 -10.15
C ASP A 50 11.15 -32.66 -10.28
N VAL A 51 11.48 -33.83 -10.84
CA VAL A 51 10.94 -35.17 -10.50
C VAL A 51 11.63 -36.24 -11.37
N THR A 52 12.51 -37.00 -10.70
CA THR A 52 12.84 -38.44 -10.84
C THR A 52 13.00 -39.11 -12.22
N GLY A 53 14.15 -39.76 -12.41
CA GLY A 53 14.31 -40.82 -13.41
C GLY A 53 15.47 -41.78 -13.12
N ARG A 54 15.21 -42.89 -12.42
CA ARG A 54 16.09 -44.08 -12.44
C ARG A 54 15.96 -44.75 -13.81
N GLY A 55 17.07 -45.00 -14.51
CA GLY A 55 17.09 -45.74 -15.78
C GLY A 55 18.48 -46.32 -16.07
N ARG A 56 18.50 -47.59 -16.48
CA ARG A 56 19.66 -48.50 -16.52
C ARG A 56 20.64 -48.22 -17.67
N TYR A 57 21.88 -48.71 -17.44
CA TYR A 57 23.00 -48.84 -18.36
C TYR A 57 22.67 -49.37 -19.76
N SER A 58 23.30 -48.78 -20.79
CA SER A 58 23.99 -49.54 -21.85
C SER A 58 25.02 -48.66 -22.58
N SER A 59 26.01 -49.34 -23.15
CA SER A 59 27.33 -48.92 -23.65
C SER A 59 27.36 -47.90 -24.80
N GLY A 60 28.34 -46.99 -24.77
CA GLY A 60 28.72 -46.18 -25.94
C GLY A 60 29.86 -45.21 -25.62
N ARG A 61 31.07 -45.53 -26.09
CA ARG A 61 32.31 -44.79 -25.86
C ARG A 61 32.42 -43.64 -26.88
N TYR A 62 32.33 -42.37 -26.45
CA TYR A 62 32.88 -41.24 -27.22
C TYR A 62 33.48 -40.17 -26.29
N ARG A 63 34.75 -39.83 -26.57
CA ARG A 63 35.52 -38.74 -25.97
C ARG A 63 35.07 -37.42 -26.59
N GLY A 64 34.77 -36.44 -25.76
CA GLY A 64 34.56 -35.05 -26.16
C GLY A 64 34.33 -34.20 -24.91
N GLY A 65 35.37 -33.51 -24.47
CA GLY A 65 35.30 -32.64 -23.29
C GLY A 65 34.38 -31.45 -23.55
N ALA A 66 33.43 -31.25 -22.64
CA ALA A 66 32.74 -29.98 -22.45
C ALA A 66 33.05 -29.53 -21.02
N VAL A 67 33.91 -28.52 -20.90
CA VAL A 67 34.12 -27.79 -19.65
C VAL A 67 32.84 -27.01 -19.39
N ILE A 68 31.99 -27.52 -18.50
CA ILE A 68 30.87 -26.73 -17.98
C ILE A 68 31.46 -25.76 -16.96
N ILE A 69 31.74 -24.55 -17.42
CA ILE A 69 32.03 -23.42 -16.55
C ILE A 69 30.74 -23.15 -15.79
N GLY A 70 30.67 -23.62 -14.54
CA GLY A 70 29.58 -23.31 -13.64
C GLY A 70 29.63 -21.82 -13.31
N LEU A 71 29.01 -20.99 -14.14
CA LEU A 71 28.59 -19.65 -13.71
C LEU A 71 27.50 -19.87 -12.67
N ARG A 72 27.93 -19.88 -11.41
CA ARG A 72 27.06 -19.75 -10.25
C ARG A 72 26.49 -18.34 -10.31
N LEU A 73 25.38 -18.18 -11.03
CA LEU A 73 24.55 -16.98 -10.95
C LEU A 73 23.98 -16.94 -9.53
N SER A 74 24.76 -16.35 -8.62
CA SER A 74 24.24 -15.80 -7.38
C SER A 74 23.34 -14.63 -7.75
N ILE A 75 22.11 -14.94 -8.14
CA ILE A 75 21.03 -13.97 -8.14
C ILE A 75 20.76 -13.74 -6.66
N SER A 76 21.42 -12.73 -6.10
CA SER A 76 20.95 -12.11 -4.87
C SER A 76 19.50 -11.72 -5.14
N LEU A 77 18.56 -12.42 -4.48
CA LEU A 77 17.18 -11.99 -4.33
C LEU A 77 17.20 -10.68 -3.53
N GLU A 78 17.62 -9.59 -4.17
CA GLU A 78 17.21 -8.27 -3.72
C GLU A 78 15.70 -8.29 -3.79
N ARG A 79 15.07 -8.29 -2.60
CA ARG A 79 13.63 -8.17 -2.41
C ARG A 79 13.17 -7.03 -3.33
N PHE A 80 12.40 -7.37 -4.37
CA PHE A 80 11.70 -6.37 -5.17
C PHE A 80 10.72 -5.67 -4.21
N LEU A 81 11.14 -4.53 -3.66
CA LEU A 81 10.28 -3.73 -2.81
C LEU A 81 9.13 -3.21 -3.67
N PRO A 82 7.88 -3.28 -3.20
CA PRO A 82 6.76 -2.75 -3.96
C PRO A 82 6.98 -1.25 -4.19
N ALA A 83 6.88 -0.81 -5.44
CA ALA A 83 6.89 0.60 -5.77
C ALA A 83 5.66 1.27 -5.12
N MET A 84 5.89 2.34 -4.34
CA MET A 84 4.83 3.07 -3.65
C MET A 84 4.34 4.26 -4.48
N PHE A 85 3.09 4.67 -4.29
CA PHE A 85 2.44 5.78 -4.98
C PHE A 85 2.84 7.13 -4.36
N GLU A 86 4.07 7.57 -4.61
CA GLU A 86 4.61 8.82 -4.03
C GLU A 86 3.88 10.09 -4.51
N ASN A 87 3.11 10.03 -5.61
CA ASN A 87 2.31 11.14 -6.13
C ASN A 87 1.11 11.52 -5.24
N VAL A 88 0.83 10.74 -4.19
CA VAL A 88 -0.16 11.09 -3.15
C VAL A 88 0.27 12.26 -2.29
N LEU A 89 1.59 12.47 -2.17
CA LEU A 89 2.18 13.57 -1.43
C LEU A 89 2.39 14.78 -2.35
N THR A 90 2.27 15.99 -1.79
CA THR A 90 2.75 17.21 -2.43
C THR A 90 4.28 17.29 -2.35
N SER A 91 4.86 18.22 -3.10
CA SER A 91 6.32 18.44 -3.05
C SER A 91 6.79 18.85 -1.65
N GLU A 92 6.03 19.71 -0.97
CA GLU A 92 6.30 20.18 0.39
C GLU A 92 6.24 19.03 1.41
N GLN A 93 5.27 18.13 1.25
CA GLN A 93 5.14 16.93 2.09
C GLN A 93 6.27 15.95 1.86
N MET A 94 6.70 15.79 0.62
CA MET A 94 7.82 14.93 0.29
C MET A 94 9.12 15.46 0.92
N GLU A 95 9.36 16.76 0.82
CA GLU A 95 10.53 17.40 1.43
C GLU A 95 10.50 17.25 2.95
N LEU A 96 9.35 17.49 3.59
CA LEU A 96 9.21 17.29 5.03
C LEU A 96 9.45 15.81 5.39
N ALA A 97 8.86 14.86 4.66
CA ALA A 97 9.01 13.44 4.93
C ALA A 97 10.48 12.98 4.90
N GLU A 98 11.23 13.39 3.86
CA GLU A 98 12.66 13.07 3.72
C GLU A 98 13.53 13.63 4.85
N ARG A 99 13.11 14.75 5.45
CA ARG A 99 13.82 15.39 6.57
C ARG A 99 13.38 14.86 7.94
N LEU A 100 12.09 14.61 8.13
CA LEU A 100 11.47 14.27 9.42
C LEU A 100 11.59 12.79 9.76
N LEU A 101 11.13 11.94 8.84
CA LEU A 101 10.89 10.52 9.11
C LEU A 101 12.15 9.71 9.43
N PRO A 102 13.34 10.00 8.87
CA PRO A 102 14.58 9.33 9.26
C PRO A 102 14.93 9.47 10.75
N HIS A 103 14.39 10.47 11.45
CA HIS A 103 14.60 10.71 12.88
C HIS A 103 13.50 10.08 13.76
N CYS A 104 12.52 9.42 13.16
CA CYS A 104 11.35 8.84 13.83
C CYS A 104 11.32 7.31 13.74
N GLN A 105 12.48 6.64 13.66
CA GLN A 105 12.57 5.18 13.42
C GLN A 105 12.05 4.30 14.56
N GLN A 106 11.84 4.86 15.75
CA GLN A 106 11.11 4.20 16.85
C GLN A 106 9.59 4.13 16.60
N PHE A 107 9.11 4.77 15.54
CA PHE A 107 7.74 4.74 15.06
C PHE A 107 7.66 4.09 13.67
N TYR A 108 6.47 3.65 13.31
CA TYR A 108 6.12 3.23 11.96
C TYR A 108 4.96 4.09 11.43
N MET A 109 4.92 4.29 10.12
CA MET A 109 3.93 5.17 9.50
C MET A 109 2.61 4.44 9.27
N VAL A 110 1.52 5.08 9.68
CA VAL A 110 0.15 4.53 9.65
C VAL A 110 -0.83 5.56 9.07
N GLY A 111 -2.12 5.29 9.21
CA GLY A 111 -3.17 6.24 8.86
C GLY A 111 -3.44 6.34 7.37
N GLY A 112 -4.08 7.45 6.98
CA GLY A 112 -4.53 7.65 5.60
C GLY A 112 -3.38 7.78 4.60
N THR A 113 -2.25 8.34 5.04
CA THR A 113 -1.08 8.58 4.19
C THR A 113 -0.32 7.31 3.88
N ALA A 114 -0.12 6.44 4.89
CA ALA A 114 0.41 5.09 4.66
C ALA A 114 -0.46 4.31 3.66
N LEU A 115 -1.77 4.31 3.86
CA LEU A 115 -2.70 3.61 2.96
C LEU A 115 -2.66 4.18 1.53
N ALA A 116 -2.63 5.51 1.39
CA ALA A 116 -2.52 6.17 0.09
C ALA A 116 -1.22 5.79 -0.63
N LEU A 117 -0.08 5.70 0.07
CA LEU A 117 1.17 5.24 -0.55
C LEU A 117 1.08 3.80 -1.08
N HIS A 118 0.22 2.95 -0.52
CA HIS A 118 0.01 1.59 -1.02
C HIS A 118 -0.83 1.51 -2.28
N ILE A 119 -1.89 2.33 -2.40
CA ILE A 119 -2.91 2.13 -3.44
C ILE A 119 -3.17 3.36 -4.33
N GLY A 120 -2.63 4.53 -4.01
CA GLY A 120 -2.65 5.71 -4.88
C GLY A 120 -4.05 6.26 -5.19
N HIS A 121 -5.02 6.09 -4.28
CA HIS A 121 -6.42 6.44 -4.53
C HIS A 121 -6.75 7.91 -4.27
N ARG A 122 -6.10 8.54 -3.29
CA ARG A 122 -6.29 9.95 -2.93
C ARG A 122 -5.03 10.59 -2.38
N ARG A 123 -4.98 11.92 -2.33
CA ARG A 123 -4.00 12.64 -1.53
C ARG A 123 -4.32 12.55 -0.04
N SER A 124 -3.27 12.63 0.78
CA SER A 124 -3.37 12.67 2.24
C SER A 124 -2.30 13.61 2.77
N LEU A 125 -2.70 14.52 3.67
CA LEU A 125 -1.88 15.69 4.01
C LEU A 125 -1.14 15.59 5.35
N ASP A 126 -1.41 14.55 6.14
CA ASP A 126 -0.88 14.39 7.50
C ASP A 126 0.11 13.23 7.58
N PHE A 127 1.01 13.25 8.55
CA PHE A 127 1.82 12.08 8.91
C PHE A 127 1.38 11.52 10.25
N ASP A 128 0.85 10.30 10.25
CA ASP A 128 0.52 9.56 11.47
C ASP A 128 1.59 8.50 11.74
N LEU A 129 2.21 8.56 12.91
CA LEU A 129 3.33 7.72 13.33
C LEU A 129 2.95 6.96 14.61
N ALA A 130 2.95 5.64 14.57
CA ALA A 130 2.56 4.81 15.70
C ALA A 130 3.75 4.07 16.30
N SER A 131 3.68 3.79 17.60
CA SER A 131 4.59 2.91 18.33
C SER A 131 3.82 2.16 19.41
N CYS A 132 4.29 0.98 19.81
CA CYS A 132 3.70 0.26 20.95
C CYS A 132 4.15 0.81 22.31
N GLU A 133 5.11 1.75 22.32
CA GLU A 133 5.64 2.36 23.53
C GLU A 133 4.87 3.63 23.93
N PRO A 134 4.69 3.90 25.25
CA PRO A 134 4.12 5.16 25.72
C PRO A 134 4.91 6.37 25.23
N LEU A 135 4.21 7.44 24.86
CA LEU A 135 4.85 8.63 24.35
C LEU A 135 5.50 9.44 25.47
N LYS A 136 6.63 10.05 25.12
CA LYS A 136 7.30 11.09 25.92
C LYS A 136 7.34 12.36 25.06
N PRO A 137 6.26 13.18 25.05
CA PRO A 137 6.14 14.33 24.16
C PRO A 137 7.37 15.25 24.15
N PHE A 138 7.91 15.56 25.33
CA PHE A 138 9.08 16.42 25.47
C PHE A 138 10.36 15.84 24.86
N ASP A 139 10.55 14.51 24.91
CA ASP A 139 11.70 13.85 24.30
C ASP A 139 11.56 13.84 22.77
N ILE A 140 10.34 13.62 22.26
CA ILE A 140 10.03 13.69 20.82
C ILE A 140 10.27 15.12 20.32
N GLU A 141 9.68 16.13 20.97
CA GLU A 141 9.85 17.54 20.65
C GLU A 141 11.33 17.95 20.60
N ARG A 142 12.09 17.60 21.64
CA ARG A 142 13.53 17.86 21.71
C ARG A 142 14.28 17.20 20.56
N ASN A 143 13.98 15.95 20.23
CA ASN A 143 14.60 15.25 19.11
C ASN A 143 14.33 15.97 17.78
N LEU A 144 13.07 16.37 17.54
CA LEU A 144 12.70 17.10 16.32
C LEU A 144 13.45 18.43 16.19
N MET A 145 13.48 19.23 17.26
CA MET A 145 14.21 20.51 17.28
C MET A 145 15.71 20.33 17.10
N ALA A 146 16.31 19.31 17.73
CA ALA A 146 17.74 19.01 17.59
C ALA A 146 18.14 18.64 16.15
N ASN A 147 17.19 18.14 15.35
CA ASN A 147 17.38 17.84 13.93
C ASN A 147 16.93 18.99 13.00
N GLY A 148 16.75 20.20 13.54
CA GLY A 148 16.48 21.41 12.74
C GLY A 148 15.05 21.48 12.20
N LEU A 149 14.10 20.79 12.83
CA LEU A 149 12.68 20.90 12.52
C LEU A 149 12.06 21.96 13.43
N ALA A 150 11.47 23.00 12.82
CA ALA A 150 10.79 24.06 13.53
C ALA A 150 9.34 23.65 13.82
N ILE A 151 9.00 23.49 15.09
CA ILE A 151 7.63 23.21 15.52
C ILE A 151 6.87 24.53 15.60
N GLU A 152 5.87 24.69 14.75
CA GLU A 152 5.04 25.90 14.67
C GLU A 152 4.03 25.95 15.82
N ARG A 153 3.41 24.80 16.10
CA ARG A 153 2.36 24.67 17.11
C ARG A 153 2.24 23.23 17.59
N VAL A 154 2.09 23.04 18.89
CA VAL A 154 1.63 21.79 19.51
C VAL A 154 0.12 21.83 19.66
N THR A 155 -0.60 20.81 19.17
CA THR A 155 -2.06 20.71 19.34
C THR A 155 -2.46 19.73 20.44
N THR A 156 -1.70 18.64 20.59
CA THR A 156 -1.95 17.61 21.60
C THR A 156 -0.62 17.18 22.20
N ALA A 157 -0.55 17.00 23.51
CA ALA A 157 0.60 16.44 24.21
C ALA A 157 0.13 15.63 25.42
N SER A 158 0.03 14.32 25.24
CA SER A 158 -0.33 13.34 26.26
C SER A 158 0.58 12.10 26.16
N ALA A 159 0.37 11.12 27.04
CA ALA A 159 1.06 9.83 26.95
C ALA A 159 0.61 8.99 25.74
N ASP A 160 -0.58 9.29 25.18
CA ASP A 160 -1.20 8.52 24.10
C ASP A 160 -1.05 9.20 22.74
N GLU A 161 -1.02 10.53 22.70
CA GLU A 161 -0.92 11.32 21.48
C GLU A 161 -0.01 12.54 21.66
N PHE A 162 0.87 12.76 20.69
CA PHE A 162 1.60 14.02 20.54
C PHE A 162 1.44 14.52 19.12
N SER A 163 0.82 15.68 18.95
CA SER A 163 0.44 16.23 17.64
C SER A 163 1.01 17.63 17.47
N VAL A 164 1.72 17.85 16.37
CA VAL A 164 2.43 19.10 16.06
C VAL A 164 2.25 19.53 14.62
N PHE A 165 2.44 20.82 14.35
CA PHE A 165 2.55 21.37 13.01
C PHE A 165 4.01 21.72 12.71
N ILE A 166 4.50 21.25 11.56
CA ILE A 166 5.83 21.53 11.02
C ILE A 166 5.66 21.86 9.54
N ASN A 167 6.08 23.05 9.11
CA ASN A 167 5.89 23.57 7.75
C ASN A 167 4.41 23.51 7.30
N GLY A 168 3.48 23.86 8.18
CA GLY A 168 2.03 23.78 7.94
C GLY A 168 1.46 22.36 7.83
N ILE A 169 2.28 21.31 7.96
CA ILE A 169 1.86 19.90 7.89
C ILE A 169 1.70 19.35 9.30
N ARG A 170 0.59 18.66 9.56
CA ARG A 170 0.35 17.99 10.83
C ARG A 170 1.12 16.67 10.89
N VAL A 171 1.82 16.48 12.00
CA VAL A 171 2.51 15.24 12.35
C VAL A 171 1.95 14.77 13.70
N THR A 172 1.40 13.57 13.71
CA THR A 172 0.78 12.92 14.85
C THR A 172 1.63 11.73 15.26
N PHE A 173 2.06 11.68 16.52
CA PHE A 173 2.66 10.52 17.15
C PHE A 173 1.63 9.85 18.05
N LEU A 174 1.51 8.53 17.97
CA LEU A 174 0.49 7.75 18.65
C LEU A 174 1.13 6.59 19.42
N SER A 175 0.76 6.44 20.69
CA SER A 175 0.92 5.19 21.43
C SER A 175 -0.21 4.25 21.02
N PHE A 176 0.12 3.18 20.32
CA PHE A 176 -0.82 2.19 19.82
C PHE A 176 -0.53 0.82 20.45
N PRO A 177 -1.31 0.40 21.46
CA PRO A 177 -0.99 -0.76 22.29
C PRO A 177 -1.35 -2.10 21.62
N PHE A 178 -1.12 -2.21 20.31
CA PHE A 178 -1.31 -3.44 19.54
C PHE A 178 -0.07 -3.69 18.70
N GLU A 179 0.40 -4.94 18.68
CA GLU A 179 1.53 -5.33 17.85
C GLU A 179 1.09 -5.40 16.39
N VAL A 180 1.56 -4.44 15.58
CA VAL A 180 1.29 -4.41 14.14
C VAL A 180 2.59 -4.64 13.39
N ARG A 181 2.64 -5.71 12.59
CA ARG A 181 3.80 -6.00 11.75
C ARG A 181 3.98 -4.92 10.69
N HIS A 182 5.18 -4.36 10.60
CA HIS A 182 5.52 -3.25 9.72
C HIS A 182 6.82 -3.49 8.92
N ASP A 183 6.91 -4.60 8.20
CA ASP A 183 8.15 -5.00 7.53
C ASP A 183 8.42 -4.25 6.21
N LEU A 184 7.47 -3.44 5.74
CA LEU A 184 7.60 -2.73 4.47
C LEU A 184 8.32 -1.41 4.70
N MET A 185 9.43 -1.18 4.01
CA MET A 185 10.21 0.05 4.14
C MET A 185 9.90 1.01 3.00
N TRP A 186 9.38 2.19 3.31
CA TRP A 186 9.36 3.29 2.36
C TRP A 186 10.74 3.93 2.28
N GLN A 187 11.47 3.62 1.20
CA GLN A 187 12.89 3.95 1.07
C GLN A 187 13.18 5.45 1.15
N ARG A 188 12.31 6.28 0.55
CA ARG A 188 12.50 7.72 0.50
C ARG A 188 12.35 8.38 1.87
N GLY A 189 11.29 8.01 2.62
CA GLY A 189 11.10 8.46 3.99
C GLY A 189 11.97 7.73 5.03
N LYS A 190 12.61 6.63 4.67
CA LYS A 190 13.37 5.73 5.58
C LYS A 190 12.55 5.31 6.81
N ILE A 191 11.27 5.04 6.59
CA ILE A 191 10.35 4.61 7.64
C ILE A 191 9.63 3.33 7.24
N SER A 192 9.31 2.53 8.25
CA SER A 192 8.59 1.28 8.07
C SER A 192 7.07 1.50 8.08
N LEU A 193 6.33 0.62 7.40
CA LEU A 193 4.89 0.64 7.26
C LEU A 193 4.30 -0.77 7.39
N PRO A 194 3.09 -0.91 7.93
CA PRO A 194 2.32 -2.14 7.85
C PRO A 194 1.96 -2.48 6.41
N ASP A 195 1.60 -3.75 6.18
CA ASP A 195 1.03 -4.16 4.90
C ASP A 195 -0.39 -3.59 4.70
N LEU A 196 -0.86 -3.65 3.46
CA LEU A 196 -2.18 -3.13 3.08
C LEU A 196 -3.32 -3.75 3.91
N PRO A 197 -3.38 -5.09 4.14
CA PRO A 197 -4.36 -5.68 5.04
C PRO A 197 -4.32 -5.14 6.47
N SER A 198 -3.14 -4.94 7.04
CA SER A 198 -2.99 -4.42 8.40
C SER A 198 -3.44 -2.95 8.48
N LEU A 199 -3.10 -2.13 7.49
CA LEU A 199 -3.58 -0.73 7.41
C LEU A 199 -5.11 -0.67 7.27
N ALA A 200 -5.69 -1.54 6.46
CA ALA A 200 -7.13 -1.66 6.32
C ALA A 200 -7.80 -2.10 7.64
N ALA A 201 -7.21 -3.05 8.36
CA ALA A 201 -7.69 -3.47 9.67
C ALA A 201 -7.64 -2.32 10.68
N MET A 202 -6.56 -1.53 10.69
CA MET A 202 -6.47 -0.31 11.51
C MET A 202 -7.56 0.70 11.17
N LYS A 203 -7.94 0.83 9.90
CA LYS A 203 -9.08 1.67 9.47
C LYS A 203 -10.41 1.13 9.99
N ALA A 204 -10.65 -0.18 9.86
CA ALA A 204 -11.85 -0.82 10.38
C ALA A 204 -11.99 -0.62 11.90
N TYR A 205 -10.89 -0.75 12.65
CA TYR A 205 -10.84 -0.50 14.08
C TYR A 205 -11.09 0.98 14.44
N ALA A 206 -10.59 1.92 13.64
CA ALA A 206 -10.79 3.35 13.86
C ALA A 206 -12.21 3.81 13.52
N LEU A 207 -12.87 3.20 12.53
CA LEU A 207 -14.22 3.56 12.08
C LEU A 207 -15.22 3.56 13.24
N GLY A 208 -15.09 2.61 14.17
CA GLY A 208 -15.99 2.54 15.33
C GLY A 208 -15.79 3.62 16.39
N ARG A 209 -14.81 4.51 16.22
CA ARG A 209 -14.48 5.60 17.14
C ARG A 209 -14.57 6.97 16.49
N ARG A 210 -14.53 7.04 15.16
CA ARG A 210 -14.61 8.28 14.39
C ARG A 210 -15.34 8.03 13.07
N SER A 211 -16.21 8.95 12.70
CA SER A 211 -17.02 8.86 11.47
C SER A 211 -16.58 9.92 10.46
N LYS A 212 -15.35 9.81 9.92
CA LYS A 212 -14.88 10.75 8.88
C LYS A 212 -15.12 10.17 7.49
N TRP A 213 -15.59 10.99 6.55
CA TRP A 213 -15.85 10.52 5.17
C TRP A 213 -14.63 9.87 4.50
N LYS A 214 -13.42 10.39 4.77
CA LYS A 214 -12.15 9.82 4.28
C LYS A 214 -11.95 8.35 4.68
N ASP A 215 -12.43 7.92 5.86
CA ASP A 215 -12.29 6.53 6.29
C ASP A 215 -13.20 5.59 5.49
N TYR A 216 -14.41 6.02 5.13
CA TYR A 216 -15.31 5.28 4.24
C TYR A 216 -14.74 5.19 2.82
N VAL A 217 -14.19 6.29 2.30
CA VAL A 217 -13.49 6.30 1.01
C VAL A 217 -12.33 5.31 1.01
N ASP A 218 -11.49 5.35 2.05
CA ASP A 218 -10.34 4.46 2.21
C ASP A 218 -10.79 2.99 2.19
N LEU A 219 -11.80 2.63 2.99
CA LEU A 219 -12.35 1.27 3.03
C LEU A 219 -13.00 0.85 1.71
N TYR A 220 -13.69 1.76 1.02
CA TYR A 220 -14.28 1.49 -0.29
C TYR A 220 -13.21 1.09 -1.32
N PHE A 221 -12.12 1.85 -1.45
CA PHE A 221 -11.08 1.53 -2.43
C PHE A 221 -10.37 0.22 -2.09
N VAL A 222 -10.11 -0.02 -0.80
CA VAL A 222 -9.54 -1.29 -0.33
C VAL A 222 -10.45 -2.46 -0.68
N LEU A 223 -11.73 -2.40 -0.33
CA LEU A 223 -12.68 -3.50 -0.50
C LEU A 223 -13.11 -3.71 -1.96
N LYS A 224 -13.07 -2.67 -2.78
CA LYS A 224 -13.43 -2.77 -4.19
C LYS A 224 -12.31 -3.36 -5.06
N HIS A 225 -11.05 -3.17 -4.67
CA HIS A 225 -9.93 -3.45 -5.57
C HIS A 225 -8.81 -4.32 -4.99
N HIS A 226 -8.74 -4.50 -3.67
CA HIS A 226 -7.54 -5.07 -3.05
C HIS A 226 -7.80 -6.21 -2.06
N LEU A 227 -8.87 -6.14 -1.27
CA LEU A 227 -9.22 -7.14 -0.27
C LEU A 227 -10.71 -7.46 -0.31
N ASP A 228 -11.08 -8.70 0.01
CA ASP A 228 -12.45 -9.03 0.41
C ASP A 228 -12.69 -8.71 1.89
N MET A 229 -13.95 -8.76 2.29
CA MET A 229 -14.38 -8.29 3.60
C MET A 229 -14.08 -9.32 4.69
N GLU A 230 -14.15 -10.59 4.37
CA GLU A 230 -13.76 -11.71 5.22
C GLU A 230 -12.29 -11.61 5.61
N THR A 231 -11.39 -11.42 4.64
CA THR A 231 -9.94 -11.25 4.89
C THR A 231 -9.66 -10.03 5.76
N LEU A 232 -10.40 -8.92 5.54
CA LEU A 232 -10.25 -7.72 6.38
C LEU A 232 -10.69 -7.99 7.83
N ILE A 233 -11.82 -8.67 8.03
CA ILE A 233 -12.31 -9.04 9.36
C ILE A 233 -11.32 -9.98 10.06
N GLU A 234 -10.88 -11.05 9.39
CA GLU A 234 -9.89 -11.99 9.94
C GLU A 234 -8.61 -11.26 10.36
N LYS A 235 -8.13 -10.33 9.53
CA LYS A 235 -6.94 -9.53 9.83
C LYS A 235 -7.14 -8.59 11.02
N ALA A 236 -8.33 -8.00 11.15
CA ALA A 236 -8.66 -7.13 12.28
C ALA A 236 -8.81 -7.92 13.58
N GLU A 237 -9.40 -9.11 13.53
CA GLU A 237 -9.50 -10.03 14.68
C GLU A 237 -8.12 -10.53 15.12
N ASP A 238 -7.21 -10.82 14.18
CA ASP A 238 -5.82 -11.19 14.47
C ASP A 238 -5.07 -10.09 15.23
N ILE A 239 -5.17 -8.83 14.78
CA ILE A 239 -4.44 -7.70 15.37
C ILE A 239 -5.07 -7.22 16.69
N PHE A 240 -6.39 -7.07 16.73
CA PHE A 240 -7.09 -6.42 17.84
C PHE A 240 -7.73 -7.40 18.83
N THR A 241 -7.79 -8.68 18.48
CA THR A 241 -8.34 -9.76 19.31
C THR A 241 -9.70 -9.39 19.89
N SER A 242 -9.83 -9.30 21.21
CA SER A 242 -11.08 -8.95 21.91
C SER A 242 -11.54 -7.49 21.74
N HIS A 243 -10.73 -6.63 21.13
CA HIS A 243 -11.03 -5.20 20.95
C HIS A 243 -11.70 -4.89 19.61
N PHE A 244 -11.89 -5.90 18.76
CA PHE A 244 -12.62 -5.77 17.50
C PHE A 244 -13.88 -6.63 17.50
N ASN A 245 -14.96 -6.07 16.97
CA ASN A 245 -16.24 -6.74 16.83
C ASN A 245 -16.70 -6.61 15.38
N ALA A 246 -16.61 -7.70 14.63
CA ALA A 246 -16.94 -7.73 13.21
C ALA A 246 -18.39 -7.30 12.93
N ARG A 247 -19.34 -7.67 13.80
CA ARG A 247 -20.74 -7.27 13.65
C ARG A 247 -20.90 -5.76 13.81
N LEU A 248 -20.34 -5.18 14.87
CA LEU A 248 -20.40 -3.74 15.12
C LEU A 248 -19.74 -2.96 13.97
N PHE A 249 -18.59 -3.42 13.50
CA PHE A 249 -17.90 -2.80 12.36
C PHE A 249 -18.78 -2.80 11.10
N ARG A 250 -19.45 -3.91 10.78
CA ARG A 250 -20.37 -3.98 9.62
C ARG A 250 -21.59 -3.07 9.79
N GLU A 251 -22.16 -2.98 10.99
CA GLU A 251 -23.26 -2.05 11.31
C GLU A 251 -22.82 -0.59 11.09
N GLN A 252 -21.60 -0.23 11.53
CA GLN A 252 -21.02 1.10 11.35
C GLN A 252 -20.69 1.43 9.89
N LEU A 253 -20.26 0.43 9.11
CA LEU A 253 -19.97 0.58 7.68
C LEU A 253 -21.23 0.93 6.86
N CYS A 254 -22.41 0.58 7.36
CA CYS A 254 -23.71 0.92 6.78
C CYS A 254 -24.32 2.22 7.34
N TYR A 255 -23.67 2.90 8.29
CA TYR A 255 -24.24 4.07 8.95
C TYR A 255 -23.62 5.37 8.40
N PHE A 256 -24.43 6.18 7.71
CA PHE A 256 -23.94 7.39 7.02
C PHE A 256 -24.49 8.72 7.58
N GLU A 257 -25.41 8.67 8.56
CA GLU A 257 -26.12 9.86 9.05
C GLU A 257 -25.19 10.81 9.85
N ASP A 258 -24.28 10.27 10.66
CA ASP A 258 -23.37 11.04 11.51
C ASP A 258 -21.94 11.15 10.94
N ILE A 259 -21.79 11.14 9.61
CA ILE A 259 -20.48 11.29 8.96
C ILE A 259 -20.08 12.76 8.88
N ASP A 260 -18.84 13.05 9.28
CA ASP A 260 -18.19 14.33 9.05
C ASP A 260 -17.68 14.42 7.60
N TYR A 261 -18.28 15.34 6.84
CA TYR A 261 -17.94 15.69 5.46
C TYR A 261 -17.15 17.00 5.33
N SER A 262 -16.71 17.60 6.45
CA SER A 262 -16.01 18.90 6.44
C SER A 262 -14.67 18.86 5.72
N GLU A 263 -14.03 17.69 5.66
CA GLU A 263 -12.76 17.50 4.98
C GLU A 263 -12.95 16.94 3.56
N ASP A 264 -12.60 17.74 2.56
CA ASP A 264 -12.61 17.33 1.16
C ASP A 264 -11.63 16.18 0.87
N VAL A 265 -11.99 15.37 -0.13
CA VAL A 265 -11.19 14.25 -0.63
C VAL A 265 -10.67 14.58 -2.02
N GLU A 266 -9.35 14.76 -2.12
CA GLU A 266 -8.69 14.95 -3.41
C GLU A 266 -8.29 13.59 -4.00
N TYR A 267 -9.09 13.07 -4.91
CA TYR A 267 -8.83 11.81 -5.61
C TYR A 267 -7.72 12.00 -6.66
N LEU A 268 -6.86 11.00 -6.81
CA LEU A 268 -5.81 10.98 -7.85
C LEU A 268 -6.31 10.43 -9.19
N ALA A 269 -7.47 9.76 -9.17
CA ALA A 269 -8.12 9.16 -10.33
C ALA A 269 -9.58 9.66 -10.43
N SER A 270 -10.41 8.97 -11.22
CA SER A 270 -11.84 9.28 -11.31
C SER A 270 -12.49 9.19 -9.93
N ALA A 271 -13.04 10.31 -9.46
CA ALA A 271 -13.77 10.38 -8.21
C ALA A 271 -15.09 9.60 -8.34
N PRO A 272 -15.31 8.53 -7.54
CA PRO A 272 -16.61 7.87 -7.48
C PRO A 272 -17.67 8.80 -6.87
N LEU A 273 -18.93 8.58 -7.22
CA LEU A 273 -20.04 9.30 -6.61
C LEU A 273 -20.20 8.85 -5.15
N LYS A 274 -20.66 9.76 -4.28
CA LYS A 274 -20.89 9.43 -2.86
C LYS A 274 -21.88 8.27 -2.70
N ASP A 275 -22.98 8.30 -3.45
CA ASP A 275 -23.99 7.23 -3.44
C ASP A 275 -23.42 5.89 -3.92
N GLU A 276 -22.46 5.90 -4.85
CA GLU A 276 -21.78 4.69 -5.31
C GLU A 276 -20.96 4.07 -4.17
N ILE A 277 -20.23 4.90 -3.42
CA ILE A 277 -19.46 4.45 -2.26
C ILE A 277 -20.38 3.84 -1.22
N SER A 278 -21.44 4.57 -0.82
CA SER A 278 -22.37 4.12 0.21
C SER A 278 -23.06 2.81 -0.17
N GLN A 279 -23.64 2.71 -1.36
CA GLN A 279 -24.31 1.50 -1.83
C GLN A 279 -23.36 0.30 -1.93
N PHE A 280 -22.11 0.52 -2.35
CA PHE A 280 -21.12 -0.54 -2.40
C PHE A 280 -20.79 -1.08 -1.00
N LEU A 281 -20.53 -0.17 -0.05
CA LEU A 281 -20.18 -0.53 1.31
C LEU A 281 -21.32 -1.26 2.04
N GLU A 282 -22.57 -0.79 1.88
CA GLU A 282 -23.77 -1.48 2.40
C GLU A 282 -23.91 -2.90 1.85
N LYS A 283 -23.72 -3.05 0.54
CA LYS A 283 -23.79 -4.35 -0.12
C LYS A 283 -22.73 -5.31 0.41
N VAL A 284 -21.49 -4.84 0.57
CA VAL A 284 -20.39 -5.69 1.07
C VAL A 284 -20.61 -6.07 2.53
N ALA A 285 -21.07 -5.14 3.38
CA ALA A 285 -21.34 -5.40 4.79
C ALA A 285 -22.45 -6.44 5.01
N THR A 286 -23.44 -6.50 4.12
CA THR A 286 -24.62 -7.38 4.24
C THR A 286 -24.47 -8.73 3.54
N ALA A 287 -23.41 -8.93 2.75
CA ALA A 287 -23.22 -10.14 1.95
C ALA A 287 -22.72 -11.38 2.73
N ILE A 288 -22.42 -11.23 4.03
CA ILE A 288 -21.67 -12.20 4.85
C ILE A 288 -22.41 -12.55 6.15
#